data_AF-A0A3L8PWM0-F1
#
_entry.id   AF-A0A3L8PWM0-F1
#
_cell.length_a   1.000
_cell.length_b   1.000
_cell.length_c   1.000
_cell.angle_alpha   90.00
_cell.angle_beta   90.00
_cell.angle_gamma   90.00
#
_symmetry.space_group_name_H-M   'P 1'
#
loop_
_entity.id
_entity.type
_entity.pdbx_description
1 polymer ?
#
loop_
_entity_poly.entity_id
_entity_poly.type
_entity_poly.pdbx_seq_one_letter_code
_entity_poly.pdbx_strand_id
1 'polypeptide(L)'
;MILAEKIIQLRKRLGWSQEELADKMNVSRQSVSKWESSHSIPDLNKILILAEIFGVTTDFLLKDQHETIDKDTLTDQENSKQIGLEQANKYIESKVAISELNTKGAILCICSPIPLFFLLALAETGIFGVTDKLAPAIGIVSVLLIVALSVNFFVKTNQYDENIEFIDKEQFELAYGVHSAINQQLKLYRPIYNSRTALGSFFFIACSVPLLLTSILIDSDILPLLMLIVLLLMISIGVYIVSSSSTKFDAYNRILQEGSGKSQNSKRTKRAEKIAAFYLIPIV
;
A
#
# COMPACT_ATOMS: atom_id res chain seq x y z
N MET A 1 -10.97 32.17 13.79
CA MET A 1 -10.71 32.79 15.11
C MET A 1 -9.44 33.59 15.01
N ILE A 2 -9.50 34.87 15.39
CA ILE A 2 -8.33 35.76 15.41
C ILE A 2 -7.48 35.53 16.67
N LEU A 3 -6.21 35.98 16.66
CA LEU A 3 -5.27 35.82 17.78
C LEU A 3 -5.87 36.23 19.14
N ALA A 4 -6.59 37.37 19.18
CA ALA A 4 -7.26 37.87 20.38
C ALA A 4 -8.26 36.86 20.98
N GLU A 5 -9.06 36.22 20.13
CA GLU A 5 -10.04 35.21 20.54
C GLU A 5 -9.37 33.95 21.07
N LYS A 6 -8.26 33.53 20.46
CA LYS A 6 -7.49 32.36 20.91
C LYS A 6 -6.88 32.59 22.28
N ILE A 7 -6.33 33.79 22.54
CA ILE A 7 -5.81 34.16 23.85
C ILE A 7 -6.92 34.08 24.91
N ILE A 8 -8.09 34.66 24.63
CA ILE A 8 -9.26 34.58 25.54
C ILE A 8 -9.66 33.12 25.80
N GLN A 9 -9.75 32.31 24.75
CA GLN A 9 -10.18 30.92 24.84
C GLN A 9 -9.21 30.08 25.67
N LEU A 10 -7.91 30.20 25.41
CA LEU A 10 -6.87 29.46 26.13
C LEU A 10 -6.79 29.89 27.61
N ARG A 11 -6.86 31.19 27.88
CA ARG A 11 -6.92 31.72 29.25
C ARG A 11 -8.13 31.18 30.01
N LYS A 12 -9.32 31.23 29.42
CA LYS A 12 -10.55 30.71 30.04
C LYS A 12 -10.51 29.20 30.26
N ARG A 13 -9.92 28.44 29.33
CA ARG A 13 -9.74 26.98 29.47
C ARG A 13 -8.91 26.61 30.69
N LEU A 14 -7.90 27.42 31.00
CA LEU A 14 -7.03 27.23 32.16
C LEU A 14 -7.57 27.88 33.45
N GLY A 15 -8.76 28.49 33.38
CA GLY A 15 -9.41 29.14 34.52
C GLY A 15 -8.76 30.44 34.97
N TRP A 16 -7.90 31.05 34.15
CA TRP A 16 -7.12 32.21 34.56
C TRP A 16 -7.85 33.54 34.37
N SER A 17 -7.59 34.50 35.25
CA SER A 17 -7.94 35.91 35.08
C SER A 17 -6.94 36.63 34.16
N GLN A 18 -7.30 37.81 33.65
CA GLN A 18 -6.36 38.64 32.86
C GLN A 18 -5.14 39.07 33.68
N GLU A 19 -5.30 39.23 35.00
CA GLU A 19 -4.23 39.53 35.94
C GLU A 19 -3.24 38.37 36.03
N GLU A 20 -3.74 37.15 36.20
CA GLU A 20 -2.92 35.94 36.32
C GLU A 20 -2.16 35.62 35.04
N LEU A 21 -2.75 35.88 33.87
CA LEU A 21 -2.03 35.78 32.61
C LEU A 21 -0.95 36.85 32.49
N ALA A 22 -1.21 38.07 32.95
CA ALA A 22 -0.24 39.17 32.92
C ALA A 22 0.98 38.87 33.81
N ASP A 23 0.74 38.32 35.01
CA ASP A 23 1.79 37.88 35.94
C ASP A 23 2.66 36.79 35.32
N LYS A 24 2.04 35.77 34.70
CA LYS A 24 2.78 34.68 34.01
C LYS A 24 3.58 35.17 32.81
N MET A 25 3.08 36.18 32.11
CA MET A 25 3.70 36.78 30.92
C MET A 25 4.74 37.87 31.26
N ASN A 26 4.87 38.22 32.54
CA ASN A 26 5.64 39.37 33.03
C ASN A 26 5.34 40.65 32.23
N VAL A 27 4.05 41.00 32.15
CA VAL A 27 3.54 42.21 31.50
C VAL A 27 2.46 42.87 32.35
N SER A 28 2.06 44.10 32.01
CA SER A 28 0.92 44.72 32.68
C SER A 28 -0.40 44.08 32.25
N ARG A 29 -1.37 44.03 33.17
CA ARG A 29 -2.76 43.64 32.89
C ARG A 29 -3.36 44.40 31.70
N GLN A 30 -2.96 45.66 31.52
CA GLN A 30 -3.38 46.50 30.40
C GLN A 30 -2.91 45.94 29.05
N SER A 31 -1.70 45.39 28.97
CA SER A 31 -1.18 44.76 27.75
C SER A 31 -2.02 43.55 27.36
N VAL A 32 -2.33 42.67 28.31
CA VAL A 32 -3.21 41.50 28.07
C VAL A 32 -4.59 41.93 27.61
N SER A 33 -5.18 42.95 28.25
CA SER A 33 -6.48 43.49 27.85
C SER A 33 -6.48 44.05 26.41
N LYS A 34 -5.41 44.73 26.00
CA LYS A 34 -5.25 45.24 24.62
C LYS A 34 -5.05 44.11 23.60
N TRP A 35 -4.39 43.00 23.99
CA TRP A 35 -4.26 41.82 23.13
C TRP A 35 -5.60 41.10 22.95
N GLU A 36 -6.35 40.89 24.03
CA GLU A 36 -7.67 40.23 23.99
C GLU A 36 -8.74 41.07 23.28
N SER A 37 -8.56 42.38 23.19
CA SER A 37 -9.47 43.30 22.48
C SER A 37 -8.98 43.71 21.09
N SER A 38 -7.95 43.06 20.55
CA SER A 38 -7.34 43.35 19.23
C SER A 38 -6.82 44.79 19.06
N HIS A 39 -6.66 45.56 20.14
CA HIS A 39 -6.14 46.94 20.09
C HIS A 39 -4.62 46.98 19.95
N SER A 40 -3.93 45.89 20.28
CA SER A 40 -2.49 45.74 20.05
C SER A 40 -2.16 44.27 19.84
N ILE A 41 -1.08 44.01 19.10
CA ILE A 41 -0.61 42.66 18.83
C ILE A 41 0.62 42.40 19.73
N PRO A 42 0.72 41.25 20.43
CA PRO A 42 1.94 40.90 21.15
C PRO A 42 3.11 40.77 20.19
N ASP A 43 4.31 41.18 20.61
CA ASP A 43 5.52 40.97 19.81
C ASP A 43 5.87 39.48 19.68
N LEU A 44 6.80 39.15 18.77
CA LEU A 44 7.20 37.77 18.50
C LEU A 44 7.70 37.02 19.75
N ASN A 45 8.43 37.70 20.64
CA ASN A 45 8.91 37.10 21.89
C ASN A 45 7.74 36.78 22.83
N LYS A 46 6.75 37.67 22.93
CA LYS A 46 5.53 37.44 23.70
C LYS A 46 4.67 36.34 23.10
N ILE A 47 4.62 36.18 21.78
CA ILE A 47 3.93 35.06 21.12
C ILE A 47 4.58 33.71 21.48
N LEU A 48 5.91 33.64 21.48
CA LEU A 48 6.64 32.43 21.89
C LEU A 48 6.34 32.05 23.36
N ILE A 49 6.36 33.04 24.25
CA ILE A 49 6.05 32.82 25.67
C ILE A 49 4.58 32.41 25.87
N LEU A 50 3.63 33.00 25.13
CA LEU A 50 2.22 32.58 25.14
C LEU A 50 2.06 31.13 24.69
N ALA A 51 2.77 30.73 23.63
CA ALA A 51 2.75 29.36 23.13
C ALA A 51 3.23 28.36 24.19
N GLU A 52 4.33 28.69 24.88
CA GLU A 52 4.88 27.88 25.97
C GLU A 52 3.92 27.78 27.16
N ILE A 53 3.39 28.92 27.64
CA ILE A 53 2.50 28.97 28.81
C ILE A 53 1.17 28.23 28.55
N PHE A 54 0.64 28.32 27.33
CA PHE A 54 -0.61 27.64 26.96
C PHE A 54 -0.40 26.20 26.46
N GLY A 55 0.85 25.77 26.26
CA GLY A 55 1.16 24.45 25.72
C GLY A 55 0.68 24.24 24.28
N VAL A 56 0.69 25.29 23.46
CA VAL A 56 0.26 25.27 22.05
C VAL A 56 1.41 25.68 21.13
N THR A 57 1.31 25.42 19.84
CA THR A 57 2.31 25.91 18.86
C THR A 57 2.07 27.39 18.56
N THR A 58 3.14 28.12 18.21
CA THR A 58 3.02 29.49 17.69
C THR A 58 2.16 29.55 16.43
N ASP A 59 2.22 28.51 15.59
CA ASP A 59 1.38 28.35 14.41
C ASP A 59 -0.12 28.36 14.75
N PHE A 60 -0.51 27.65 15.83
CA PHE A 60 -1.88 27.67 16.30
C PHE A 60 -2.32 29.08 16.74
N LEU A 61 -1.45 29.85 17.39
CA LEU A 61 -1.77 31.22 17.80
C LEU A 61 -1.94 32.14 16.59
N LEU A 62 -1.10 31.99 15.56
CA LEU A 62 -1.00 32.95 14.45
C LEU A 62 -1.89 32.64 13.23
N LYS A 63 -2.20 31.38 12.92
CA LYS A 63 -3.00 31.05 11.72
C LYS A 63 -4.49 31.29 11.91
N ASP A 64 -5.09 32.18 11.14
CA ASP A 64 -6.53 32.37 11.14
C ASP A 64 -7.22 31.17 10.47
N GLN A 65 -8.12 30.51 11.20
CA GLN A 65 -8.92 29.38 10.68
C GLN A 65 -10.04 29.82 9.70
N HIS A 66 -9.84 30.91 8.95
CA HIS A 66 -10.80 31.48 8.02
C HIS A 66 -10.40 31.35 6.54
N GLU A 67 -9.57 30.37 6.21
CA GLU A 67 -9.42 29.94 4.81
C GLU A 67 -10.37 28.76 4.54
N THR A 68 -11.57 29.12 4.10
CA THR A 68 -12.42 28.27 3.28
C THR A 68 -11.63 27.79 2.07
N ILE A 69 -11.65 26.47 1.89
CA ILE A 69 -11.15 25.72 0.75
C ILE A 69 -11.52 26.42 -0.56
N ASP A 70 -10.54 26.80 -1.37
CA ASP A 70 -10.64 26.67 -2.81
C ASP A 70 -9.25 26.53 -3.46
N LYS A 71 -9.27 25.78 -4.56
CA LYS A 71 -8.16 25.13 -5.24
C LYS A 71 -7.12 26.08 -5.84
N ASP A 72 -5.96 25.46 -6.06
CA ASP A 72 -4.90 25.78 -7.00
C ASP A 72 -3.83 26.83 -6.60
N THR A 73 -2.65 26.23 -6.39
CA THR A 73 -1.29 26.62 -6.81
C THR A 73 -0.36 27.32 -5.81
N LEU A 74 0.71 26.56 -5.51
CA LEU A 74 2.06 26.95 -5.07
C LEU A 74 2.30 27.08 -3.56
N THR A 75 2.48 25.93 -2.90
CA THR A 75 3.43 25.82 -1.77
C THR A 75 4.48 24.74 -2.08
N ASP A 76 5.50 25.15 -2.82
CA ASP A 76 6.89 24.76 -2.57
C ASP A 76 7.43 25.87 -1.64
N GLN A 77 7.95 25.67 -0.42
CA GLN A 77 8.69 24.54 0.12
C GLN A 77 8.56 24.48 1.67
N GLU A 78 8.88 23.29 2.20
CA GLU A 78 9.26 23.00 3.60
C GLU A 78 8.16 22.76 4.66
N ASN A 79 7.09 22.05 4.29
CA ASN A 79 6.40 21.18 5.26
C ASN A 79 6.74 19.72 4.92
N SER A 80 7.01 18.90 5.93
CA SER A 80 7.16 17.47 5.74
C SER A 80 5.97 16.94 4.94
N LYS A 81 6.25 16.22 3.85
CA LYS A 81 5.27 15.60 2.95
C LYS A 81 4.42 14.62 3.76
N GLN A 82 3.35 15.12 4.37
CA GLN A 82 2.57 14.38 5.35
C GLN A 82 1.39 13.70 4.67
N ILE A 83 1.36 12.37 4.70
CA ILE A 83 0.30 11.57 4.09
C ILE A 83 -0.89 11.45 5.04
N GLY A 84 -2.03 11.95 4.58
CA GLY A 84 -3.32 11.78 5.26
C GLY A 84 -3.91 10.37 5.09
N LEU A 85 -4.92 10.05 5.90
CA LEU A 85 -5.60 8.75 5.82
C LEU A 85 -6.24 8.50 4.45
N GLU A 86 -6.77 9.54 3.82
CA GLU A 86 -7.40 9.46 2.49
C GLU A 86 -6.39 9.10 1.39
N GLN A 87 -5.22 9.75 1.39
CA GLN A 87 -4.14 9.45 0.45
C GLN A 87 -3.59 8.02 0.66
N ALA A 88 -3.43 7.59 1.92
CA ALA A 88 -3.01 6.23 2.25
C ALA A 88 -4.02 5.17 1.75
N ASN A 89 -5.32 5.41 1.93
CA ASN A 89 -6.35 4.50 1.43
C ASN A 89 -6.39 4.49 -0.11
N LYS A 90 -6.32 5.66 -0.75
CA LYS A 90 -6.28 5.79 -2.21
C LYS A 90 -5.08 5.05 -2.82
N TYR A 91 -3.93 5.07 -2.14
CA TYR A 91 -2.76 4.28 -2.52
C TYR A 91 -3.04 2.78 -2.45
N ILE A 92 -3.61 2.29 -1.35
CA ILE A 92 -3.95 0.87 -1.19
C ILE A 92 -4.93 0.44 -2.29
N GLU A 93 -5.98 1.22 -2.53
CA GLU A 93 -6.97 0.93 -3.58
C GLU A 93 -6.35 0.89 -4.97
N SER A 94 -5.51 1.88 -5.31
CA SER A 94 -4.84 1.94 -6.61
C SER A 94 -3.88 0.77 -6.80
N LYS A 95 -3.11 0.41 -5.77
CA LYS A 95 -2.18 -0.73 -5.80
C LYS A 95 -2.90 -2.07 -5.93
N VAL A 96 -4.06 -2.21 -5.29
CA VAL A 96 -4.92 -3.40 -5.45
C VAL A 96 -5.54 -3.46 -6.85
N ALA A 97 -6.03 -2.34 -7.40
CA ALA A 97 -6.60 -2.30 -8.75
C ALA A 97 -5.57 -2.70 -9.83
N ILE A 98 -4.34 -2.21 -9.71
CA ILE A 98 -3.21 -2.61 -10.57
C ILE A 98 -2.93 -4.11 -10.44
N SER A 99 -2.87 -4.59 -9.20
CA SER A 99 -2.64 -6.01 -8.91
C SER A 99 -3.72 -6.90 -9.54
N GLU A 100 -4.98 -6.49 -9.47
CA GLU A 100 -6.08 -7.24 -10.10
C GLU A 100 -5.92 -7.33 -11.62
N LEU A 101 -5.44 -6.26 -12.28
CA LEU A 101 -5.18 -6.27 -13.71
C LEU A 101 -4.03 -7.21 -14.09
N ASN A 102 -2.92 -7.13 -13.35
CA ASN A 102 -1.79 -8.04 -13.50
C ASN A 102 -2.18 -9.50 -13.22
N THR A 103 -3.02 -9.72 -12.23
CA THR A 103 -3.49 -11.07 -11.85
C THR A 103 -4.38 -11.67 -12.95
N LYS A 104 -5.25 -10.87 -13.58
CA LYS A 104 -6.04 -11.29 -14.75
C LYS A 104 -5.14 -11.70 -15.91
N GLY A 105 -4.08 -10.93 -16.20
CA GLY A 105 -3.07 -11.30 -17.19
C GLY A 105 -2.37 -12.61 -16.83
N ALA A 106 -1.90 -12.75 -15.59
CA ALA A 106 -1.22 -13.96 -15.13
C ALA A 106 -2.12 -15.21 -15.24
N ILE A 107 -3.39 -15.11 -14.84
CA ILE A 107 -4.38 -16.18 -15.00
C ILE A 107 -4.55 -16.56 -16.47
N LEU A 108 -4.66 -15.57 -17.35
CA LEU A 108 -4.84 -15.82 -18.78
C LEU A 108 -3.61 -16.52 -19.39
N CYS A 109 -2.41 -16.19 -18.94
CA CYS A 109 -1.18 -16.90 -19.31
C CYS A 109 -1.19 -18.37 -18.82
N ILE A 110 -1.56 -18.60 -17.55
CA ILE A 110 -1.60 -19.95 -16.97
C ILE A 110 -2.65 -20.82 -17.68
N CYS A 111 -3.79 -20.23 -18.04
CA CYS A 111 -4.86 -20.91 -18.76
C CYS A 111 -4.59 -21.04 -20.27
N SER A 112 -3.59 -20.35 -20.82
CA SER A 112 -3.31 -20.35 -22.26
C SER A 112 -3.05 -21.73 -22.87
N PRO A 113 -2.47 -22.74 -22.17
CA PRO A 113 -2.29 -24.07 -22.73
C PRO A 113 -3.55 -24.95 -22.70
N ILE A 114 -4.64 -24.52 -22.05
CA ILE A 114 -5.86 -25.33 -21.92
C ILE A 114 -6.43 -25.77 -23.28
N PRO A 115 -6.57 -24.88 -24.29
CA PRO A 115 -7.06 -25.29 -25.61
C PRO A 115 -6.13 -26.30 -26.29
N LEU A 116 -4.81 -26.21 -26.08
CA LEU A 116 -3.85 -27.16 -26.65
C LEU A 116 -4.06 -28.56 -26.06
N PHE A 117 -4.12 -28.69 -24.73
CA PHE A 117 -4.34 -29.99 -24.09
C PHE A 117 -5.72 -30.57 -24.39
N PHE A 118 -6.73 -29.71 -24.51
CA PHE A 118 -8.07 -30.12 -24.90
C PHE A 118 -8.13 -30.67 -26.33
N LEU A 119 -7.49 -29.98 -27.28
CA LEU A 119 -7.41 -30.43 -28.68
C LEU A 119 -6.59 -31.72 -28.82
N LEU A 120 -5.52 -31.86 -28.03
CA LEU A 120 -4.72 -33.09 -28.01
C LEU A 120 -5.55 -34.26 -27.47
N ALA A 121 -6.32 -34.06 -26.41
CA ALA A 121 -7.23 -35.08 -25.88
C ALA A 121 -8.33 -35.46 -26.89
N LEU A 122 -8.83 -34.51 -27.69
CA LEU A 122 -9.80 -34.78 -28.75
C LEU A 122 -9.18 -35.59 -29.90
N ALA A 123 -7.95 -35.30 -30.31
CA ALA A 123 -7.26 -36.02 -31.38
C ALA A 123 -7.14 -37.53 -31.04
N GLU A 124 -6.79 -37.85 -29.79
CA GLU A 124 -6.69 -39.23 -29.30
C GLU A 124 -8.02 -40.00 -29.35
N THR A 125 -9.17 -39.30 -29.24
CA THR A 125 -10.48 -39.95 -29.34
C THR A 125 -10.89 -40.27 -30.79
N GLY A 126 -10.20 -39.71 -31.79
CA GLY A 126 -10.56 -39.81 -33.20
C GLY A 126 -11.88 -39.12 -33.58
N ILE A 127 -12.51 -38.41 -32.64
CA ILE A 127 -13.77 -37.72 -32.85
C ILE A 127 -13.47 -36.38 -33.57
N PHE A 128 -14.26 -36.05 -34.60
CA PHE A 128 -14.12 -34.88 -35.50
C PHE A 128 -13.06 -34.94 -36.62
N GLY A 129 -12.35 -36.06 -36.80
CA GLY A 129 -11.40 -36.19 -37.92
C GLY A 129 -10.20 -35.22 -37.84
N VAL A 130 -9.94 -34.67 -36.66
CA VAL A 130 -8.77 -33.83 -36.39
C VAL A 130 -7.55 -34.74 -36.39
N THR A 131 -6.69 -34.57 -37.40
CA THR A 131 -5.46 -35.36 -37.53
C THR A 131 -4.46 -35.02 -36.41
N ASP A 132 -3.68 -36.01 -35.96
CA ASP A 132 -2.63 -35.89 -34.92
C ASP A 132 -1.62 -34.76 -35.18
N LYS A 133 -1.46 -34.35 -36.45
CA LYS A 133 -0.59 -33.24 -36.85
C LYS A 133 -1.26 -31.87 -36.79
N LEU A 134 -2.58 -31.82 -37.00
CA LEU A 134 -3.35 -30.57 -37.09
C LEU A 134 -3.74 -30.05 -35.70
N ALA A 135 -4.13 -30.95 -34.77
CA ALA A 135 -4.51 -30.61 -33.41
C ALA A 135 -3.44 -29.77 -32.66
N PRO A 136 -2.16 -30.20 -32.58
CA PRO A 136 -1.14 -29.42 -31.90
C PRO A 136 -0.85 -28.09 -32.60
N ALA A 137 -0.92 -28.04 -33.93
CA ALA A 137 -0.72 -26.80 -34.68
C ALA A 137 -1.77 -25.73 -34.34
N ILE A 138 -3.06 -26.11 -34.34
CA ILE A 138 -4.16 -25.20 -33.95
C ILE A 138 -4.03 -24.80 -32.48
N GLY A 139 -3.69 -25.76 -31.60
CA GLY A 139 -3.51 -25.50 -30.17
C GLY A 139 -2.42 -24.48 -29.89
N ILE A 140 -1.25 -24.60 -30.55
CA ILE A 140 -0.15 -23.64 -30.39
C ILE A 140 -0.57 -22.24 -30.85
N VAL A 141 -1.26 -22.12 -32.00
CA VAL A 141 -1.77 -20.83 -32.47
C VAL A 141 -2.74 -20.22 -31.45
N SER A 142 -3.63 -21.03 -30.87
CA SER A 142 -4.55 -20.58 -29.81
C SER A 142 -3.80 -20.08 -28.58
N VAL A 143 -2.76 -20.80 -28.11
CA VAL A 143 -1.91 -20.37 -26.99
C VAL A 143 -1.30 -19.00 -27.27
N LEU A 144 -0.71 -18.82 -28.46
CA LEU A 144 -0.07 -17.55 -28.84
C LEU A 144 -1.06 -16.39 -28.87
N LEU A 145 -2.29 -16.60 -29.37
CA LEU A 145 -3.33 -15.57 -29.36
C LEU A 145 -3.76 -15.21 -27.93
N ILE A 146 -3.94 -16.19 -27.05
CA ILE A 146 -4.31 -15.95 -25.65
C ILE A 146 -3.20 -15.22 -24.90
N VAL A 147 -1.93 -15.61 -25.13
CA VAL A 147 -0.77 -14.92 -24.56
C VAL A 147 -0.69 -13.47 -25.06
N ALA A 148 -0.93 -13.22 -26.35
CA ALA A 148 -0.97 -11.86 -26.89
C ALA A 148 -2.08 -11.01 -26.21
N LEU A 149 -3.26 -11.60 -25.96
CA LEU A 149 -4.33 -10.95 -25.20
C LEU A 149 -3.92 -10.68 -23.74
N SER A 150 -3.17 -11.60 -23.12
CA SER A 150 -2.67 -11.43 -21.75
C SER A 150 -1.70 -10.25 -21.63
N VAL A 151 -0.80 -10.07 -22.60
CA VAL A 151 0.14 -8.94 -22.63
C VAL A 151 -0.60 -7.59 -22.59
N ASN A 152 -1.78 -7.48 -23.20
CA ASN A 152 -2.60 -6.26 -23.13
C ASN A 152 -3.01 -5.91 -21.68
N PHE A 153 -3.32 -6.91 -20.85
CA PHE A 153 -3.60 -6.68 -19.42
C PHE A 153 -2.38 -6.14 -18.67
N PHE A 154 -1.18 -6.63 -18.98
CA PHE A 154 0.06 -6.14 -18.36
C PHE A 154 0.45 -4.74 -18.86
N VAL A 155 0.23 -4.43 -20.13
CA VAL A 155 0.55 -3.10 -20.68
C VAL A 155 -0.35 -2.01 -20.07
N LYS A 156 -1.63 -2.32 -19.82
CA LYS A 156 -2.57 -1.38 -19.17
C LYS A 156 -2.12 -0.97 -17.76
N THR A 157 -1.28 -1.75 -17.10
CA THR A 157 -0.72 -1.43 -15.79
C THR A 157 0.16 -0.17 -15.81
N ASN A 158 0.81 0.13 -16.93
CA ASN A 158 1.71 1.28 -17.07
C ASN A 158 1.00 2.65 -17.01
N GLN A 159 -0.34 2.67 -17.02
CA GLN A 159 -1.13 3.92 -17.02
C GLN A 159 -1.46 4.45 -15.61
N TYR A 160 -1.12 3.72 -14.55
CA TYR A 160 -1.53 4.05 -13.18
C TYR A 160 -0.40 4.67 -12.32
N ASP A 161 0.72 5.06 -12.95
CA ASP A 161 2.00 5.36 -12.27
C ASP A 161 2.01 6.70 -11.52
N GLU A 162 1.38 7.75 -12.05
CA GLU A 162 1.62 9.13 -11.58
C GLU A 162 1.16 9.43 -10.13
N ASN A 163 0.20 8.67 -9.56
CA ASN A 163 -0.28 8.90 -8.18
C ASN A 163 0.35 7.96 -7.14
N ILE A 164 1.03 6.89 -7.57
CA ILE A 164 1.59 5.84 -6.68
C ILE A 164 3.09 6.07 -6.48
N GLU A 165 3.75 6.63 -7.50
CA GLU A 165 5.17 6.92 -7.52
C GLU A 165 5.64 7.77 -6.33
N PHE A 166 4.81 8.72 -5.88
CA PHE A 166 5.08 9.54 -4.69
C PHE A 166 5.35 8.71 -3.43
N ILE A 167 4.52 7.69 -3.17
CA ILE A 167 4.59 6.84 -1.96
C ILE A 167 5.63 5.73 -2.12
N ASP A 168 5.93 5.34 -3.36
CA ASP A 168 6.92 4.30 -3.63
C ASP A 168 8.36 4.86 -3.77
N LYS A 169 8.55 6.14 -4.11
CA LYS A 169 9.87 6.75 -4.39
C LYS A 169 10.30 7.85 -3.43
N GLU A 170 9.38 8.56 -2.77
CA GLU A 170 9.74 9.70 -1.92
C GLU A 170 9.56 9.40 -0.43
N GLN A 171 10.45 9.98 0.40
CA GLN A 171 10.28 9.91 1.85
C GLN A 171 9.09 10.78 2.27
N PHE A 172 8.12 10.16 2.94
CA PHE A 172 6.96 10.86 3.49
C PHE A 172 6.82 10.63 5.00
N GLU A 173 6.12 11.55 5.67
CA GLU A 173 5.73 11.37 7.07
C GLU A 173 4.23 11.05 7.14
N LEU A 174 3.78 10.29 8.14
CA LEU A 174 2.36 10.01 8.31
C LEU A 174 1.69 11.12 9.12
N ALA A 175 0.45 11.48 8.75
CA ALA A 175 -0.37 12.35 9.59
C ALA A 175 -0.65 11.72 10.96
N TYR A 176 -0.82 12.57 11.98
CA TYR A 176 -1.12 12.11 13.33
C TYR A 176 -2.34 11.17 13.33
N GLY A 177 -2.22 10.01 13.98
CA GLY A 177 -3.28 8.99 14.01
C GLY A 177 -3.37 8.07 12.79
N VAL A 178 -2.78 8.42 11.64
CA VAL A 178 -2.82 7.58 10.42
C VAL A 178 -2.07 6.26 10.62
N HIS A 179 -0.90 6.29 11.26
CA HIS A 179 -0.15 5.07 11.58
C HIS A 179 -0.99 4.08 12.40
N SER A 180 -1.71 4.56 13.43
CA SER A 180 -2.57 3.72 14.26
C SER A 180 -3.77 3.19 13.47
N ALA A 181 -4.41 4.04 12.66
CA ALA A 181 -5.55 3.65 11.83
C ALA A 181 -5.17 2.56 10.82
N ILE A 182 -4.07 2.74 10.08
CA ILE A 182 -3.57 1.76 9.10
C ILE A 182 -3.11 0.47 9.80
N ASN A 183 -2.43 0.57 10.95
CA ASN A 183 -2.04 -0.61 11.72
C ASN A 183 -3.26 -1.39 12.25
N GLN A 184 -4.33 -0.69 12.65
CA GLN A 184 -5.58 -1.32 13.05
C GLN A 184 -6.25 -2.05 11.87
N GLN A 185 -6.31 -1.42 10.69
CA GLN A 185 -6.79 -2.08 9.48
C GLN A 185 -5.96 -3.32 9.11
N LEU A 186 -4.63 -3.23 9.21
CA LEU A 186 -3.73 -4.36 8.96
C LEU A 186 -3.97 -5.51 9.95
N LYS A 187 -4.17 -5.22 11.24
CA LYS A 187 -4.47 -6.25 12.25
C LYS A 187 -5.77 -7.00 11.94
N LEU A 188 -6.82 -6.27 11.52
CA LEU A 188 -8.09 -6.87 11.10
C LEU A 188 -7.95 -7.69 9.82
N TYR A 189 -7.09 -7.26 8.89
CA TYR A 189 -6.86 -7.94 7.62
C TYR A 189 -5.94 -9.17 7.73
N ARG A 190 -5.00 -9.19 8.69
CA ARG A 190 -4.02 -10.28 8.89
C ARG A 190 -4.63 -11.69 8.95
N PRO A 191 -5.71 -11.99 9.70
CA PRO A 191 -6.31 -13.32 9.68
C PRO A 191 -6.88 -13.71 8.31
N ILE A 192 -7.49 -12.75 7.60
CA ILE A 192 -8.03 -12.95 6.25
C ILE A 192 -6.89 -13.25 5.27
N TYR A 193 -5.80 -12.46 5.34
CA TYR A 193 -4.59 -12.70 4.56
C TYR A 193 -4.04 -14.10 4.79
N ASN A 194 -3.78 -14.46 6.05
CA ASN A 194 -3.23 -15.78 6.41
C ASN A 194 -4.11 -16.93 5.91
N SER A 195 -5.44 -16.81 6.06
CA SER A 195 -6.38 -17.84 5.61
C SER A 195 -6.41 -17.95 4.09
N ARG A 196 -6.43 -16.83 3.36
CA ARG A 196 -6.38 -16.81 1.89
C ARG A 196 -5.06 -17.36 1.36
N THR A 197 -3.92 -17.01 1.95
CA THR A 197 -2.63 -17.56 1.56
C THR A 197 -2.51 -19.05 1.86
N ALA A 198 -3.05 -19.51 3.00
CA ALA A 198 -3.08 -20.94 3.31
C ALA A 198 -3.95 -21.72 2.30
N LEU A 199 -5.10 -21.17 1.93
CA LEU A 199 -5.97 -21.75 0.90
C LEU A 199 -5.26 -21.80 -0.47
N GLY A 200 -4.57 -20.73 -0.88
CA GLY A 200 -3.79 -20.72 -2.11
C GLY A 200 -2.67 -21.76 -2.13
N SER A 201 -1.90 -21.85 -1.04
CA SER A 201 -0.88 -22.90 -0.88
C SER A 201 -1.46 -24.31 -0.95
N PHE A 202 -2.66 -24.51 -0.39
CA PHE A 202 -3.37 -25.79 -0.52
C PHE A 202 -3.66 -26.12 -2.00
N PHE A 203 -4.15 -25.17 -2.81
CA PHE A 203 -4.38 -25.39 -4.24
C PHE A 203 -3.10 -25.76 -5.00
N PHE A 204 -1.97 -25.10 -4.70
CA PHE A 204 -0.69 -25.40 -5.34
C PHE A 204 -0.12 -26.77 -4.97
N ILE A 205 -0.36 -27.24 -3.74
CA ILE A 205 0.08 -28.58 -3.31
C ILE A 205 -0.89 -29.64 -3.86
N ALA A 206 -2.19 -29.36 -3.82
CA ALA A 206 -3.21 -30.30 -4.27
C ALA A 206 -3.25 -30.48 -5.79
N CYS A 207 -2.78 -29.51 -6.59
CA CYS A 207 -2.89 -29.57 -8.04
C CYS A 207 -2.12 -30.74 -8.67
N SER A 208 -1.08 -31.27 -8.03
CA SER A 208 -0.32 -32.43 -8.53
C SER A 208 -1.00 -33.77 -8.27
N VAL A 209 -1.92 -33.85 -7.30
CA VAL A 209 -2.54 -35.11 -6.87
C VAL A 209 -3.39 -35.75 -7.99
N PRO A 210 -4.30 -35.04 -8.67
CA PRO A 210 -5.11 -35.64 -9.73
C PRO A 210 -4.26 -36.23 -10.87
N LEU A 211 -3.23 -35.51 -11.31
CA LEU A 211 -2.36 -35.94 -12.40
C LEU A 211 -1.57 -37.21 -12.05
N LEU A 212 -0.98 -37.25 -10.85
CA LEU A 212 -0.25 -38.42 -10.36
C LEU A 212 -1.17 -39.63 -10.17
N LEU A 213 -2.37 -39.40 -9.64
CA LEU A 213 -3.34 -40.46 -9.40
C LEU A 213 -3.79 -41.13 -10.70
N THR A 214 -4.11 -40.33 -11.73
CA THR A 214 -4.50 -40.88 -13.04
C THR A 214 -3.35 -41.60 -13.73
N SER A 215 -2.12 -41.10 -13.59
CA SER A 215 -0.94 -41.73 -14.22
C SER A 215 -0.59 -43.10 -13.64
N ILE A 216 -1.01 -43.40 -12.41
CA ILE A 216 -0.68 -44.67 -11.73
C ILE A 216 -1.85 -45.66 -11.81
N LEU A 217 -3.09 -45.17 -11.70
CA LEU A 217 -4.26 -46.03 -11.55
C LEU A 217 -4.93 -46.42 -12.87
N ILE A 218 -4.70 -45.66 -13.95
CA ILE A 218 -5.45 -45.82 -15.19
C ILE A 218 -4.52 -45.80 -16.40
N ASP A 219 -4.47 -46.91 -17.13
CA ASP A 219 -3.80 -47.02 -18.43
C ASP A 219 -4.67 -46.38 -19.51
N SER A 220 -4.59 -45.05 -19.64
CA SER A 220 -5.26 -44.31 -20.72
C SER A 220 -4.47 -43.06 -21.08
N ASP A 221 -4.32 -42.80 -22.37
CA ASP A 221 -3.54 -41.65 -22.85
C ASP A 221 -4.32 -40.31 -22.77
N ILE A 222 -5.67 -40.39 -22.73
CA ILE A 222 -6.55 -39.22 -22.71
C ILE A 222 -6.67 -38.59 -21.31
N LEU A 223 -6.77 -39.40 -20.25
CA LEU A 223 -7.03 -38.89 -18.90
C LEU A 223 -5.93 -37.96 -18.37
N PRO A 224 -4.62 -38.25 -18.56
CA PRO A 224 -3.55 -37.34 -18.16
C PRO A 224 -3.67 -35.96 -18.82
N LEU A 225 -4.08 -35.89 -20.09
CA LEU A 225 -4.29 -34.63 -20.82
C LEU A 225 -5.42 -33.80 -20.20
N LEU A 226 -6.52 -34.43 -19.84
CA LEU A 226 -7.64 -33.76 -19.16
C LEU A 226 -7.27 -33.33 -17.73
N MET A 227 -6.51 -34.14 -16.99
CA MET A 227 -6.05 -33.77 -15.65
C MET A 227 -5.06 -32.62 -15.65
N LEU A 228 -4.29 -32.46 -16.72
CA LEU A 228 -3.42 -31.30 -16.89
C LEU A 228 -4.21 -29.99 -17.01
N ILE A 229 -5.39 -30.02 -17.64
CA ILE A 229 -6.31 -28.87 -17.67
C ILE A 229 -6.80 -28.54 -16.25
N VAL A 230 -7.20 -29.56 -15.47
CA VAL A 230 -7.62 -29.39 -14.07
C VAL A 230 -6.50 -28.79 -13.23
N LEU A 231 -5.25 -29.25 -13.43
CA LEU A 231 -4.07 -28.71 -12.77
C LEU A 231 -3.88 -27.22 -13.07
N LEU A 232 -3.96 -26.81 -14.35
CA LEU A 232 -3.82 -25.40 -14.74
C LEU A 232 -4.92 -24.52 -14.12
N LEU A 233 -6.16 -25.02 -14.07
CA LEU A 233 -7.27 -24.30 -13.43
C LEU A 233 -7.06 -24.17 -11.92
N MET A 234 -6.59 -25.21 -11.22
CA MET A 234 -6.28 -25.13 -9.80
C MET A 234 -5.14 -24.15 -9.50
N ILE A 235 -4.08 -24.14 -10.31
CA ILE A 235 -2.99 -23.17 -10.18
C ILE A 235 -3.50 -21.75 -10.40
N SER A 236 -4.33 -21.54 -11.43
CA SER A 236 -4.94 -20.23 -11.72
C SER A 236 -5.78 -19.70 -10.53
N ILE A 237 -6.60 -20.56 -9.92
CA ILE A 237 -7.37 -20.22 -8.71
C ILE A 237 -6.44 -19.86 -7.53
N GLY A 238 -5.38 -20.65 -7.32
CA GLY A 238 -4.38 -20.39 -6.28
C GLY A 238 -3.72 -19.02 -6.46
N VAL A 239 -3.28 -18.70 -7.68
CA VAL A 239 -2.66 -17.40 -8.02
C VAL A 239 -3.63 -16.25 -7.79
N TYR A 240 -4.90 -16.38 -8.19
CA TYR A 240 -5.91 -15.34 -7.97
C TYR A 240 -6.07 -14.99 -6.49
N ILE A 241 -6.18 -16.02 -5.64
CA ILE A 241 -6.40 -15.85 -4.20
C ILE A 241 -5.18 -15.20 -3.53
N VAL A 242 -3.97 -15.68 -3.85
CA VAL A 242 -2.72 -15.21 -3.24
C VAL A 242 -2.34 -13.82 -3.72
N SER A 243 -2.37 -13.54 -5.03
CA SER A 243 -1.94 -12.26 -5.59
C SER A 243 -2.78 -11.07 -5.07
N SER A 244 -4.11 -11.22 -5.07
CA SER A 244 -5.04 -10.21 -4.55
C SER A 244 -4.82 -9.94 -3.06
N SER A 245 -4.53 -10.97 -2.27
CA SER A 245 -4.35 -10.83 -0.82
C SER A 245 -2.96 -10.31 -0.42
N SER A 246 -1.91 -10.75 -1.12
CA SER A 246 -0.53 -10.31 -0.89
C SER A 246 -0.37 -8.83 -1.17
N THR A 247 -0.84 -8.36 -2.32
CA THR A 247 -0.67 -6.95 -2.71
C THR A 247 -1.34 -5.97 -1.75
N LYS A 248 -2.52 -6.30 -1.21
CA LYS A 248 -3.17 -5.51 -0.17
C LYS A 248 -2.37 -5.51 1.14
N PHE A 249 -1.85 -6.67 1.54
CA PHE A 249 -0.99 -6.79 2.73
C PHE A 249 0.33 -6.02 2.58
N ASP A 250 0.95 -6.08 1.40
CA ASP A 250 2.18 -5.36 1.07
C ASP A 250 1.97 -3.85 1.04
N ALA A 251 0.82 -3.38 0.51
CA ALA A 251 0.46 -1.96 0.52
C ALA A 251 0.37 -1.41 1.95
N TYR A 252 -0.29 -2.14 2.87
CA TYR A 252 -0.34 -1.77 4.29
C TYR A 252 1.05 -1.71 4.92
N ASN A 253 1.89 -2.72 4.68
CA ASN A 253 3.24 -2.76 5.24
C ASN A 253 4.12 -1.65 4.69
N ARG A 254 3.98 -1.28 3.41
CA ARG A 254 4.78 -0.21 2.81
C ARG A 254 4.49 1.14 3.47
N ILE A 255 3.22 1.47 3.67
CA ILE A 255 2.79 2.70 4.37
C ILE A 255 3.34 2.74 5.80
N LEU A 256 3.29 1.61 6.51
CA LEU A 256 3.75 1.52 7.91
C LEU A 256 5.29 1.50 8.04
N GLN A 257 6.01 0.95 7.06
CA GLN A 257 7.49 0.89 7.08
C GLN A 257 8.10 2.29 6.95
N GLU A 258 7.57 3.17 6.11
CA GLU A 258 8.09 4.54 5.97
C GLU A 258 7.72 5.44 7.15
N GLY A 259 6.52 5.27 7.73
CA GLY A 259 6.17 5.92 9.01
C GLY A 259 7.03 5.48 10.20
N SER A 260 7.81 4.39 10.07
CA SER A 260 8.74 3.87 11.08
C SER A 260 10.21 4.24 10.79
N GLY A 261 10.45 5.14 9.84
CA GLY A 261 11.77 5.54 9.36
C GLY A 261 12.61 6.33 10.37
N LYS A 262 13.17 5.65 11.38
CA LYS A 262 14.47 5.90 12.05
C LYS A 262 14.52 5.20 13.42
N SER A 263 14.81 3.89 13.48
CA SER A 263 15.48 3.36 14.68
C SER A 263 16.20 2.02 14.46
N GLN A 264 15.62 1.11 13.66
CA GLN A 264 16.07 -0.29 13.72
C GLN A 264 16.88 -0.78 12.51
N ASN A 265 16.56 -0.38 11.28
CA ASN A 265 17.27 -0.87 10.10
C ASN A 265 18.66 -0.25 9.90
N SER A 266 18.86 1.04 10.18
CA SER A 266 20.19 1.69 10.12
C SER A 266 21.22 1.06 11.09
N LYS A 267 20.78 0.52 12.23
CA LYS A 267 21.66 -0.17 13.18
C LYS A 267 21.98 -1.61 12.75
N ARG A 268 21.05 -2.30 12.08
CA ARG A 268 21.23 -3.69 11.61
C ARG A 268 22.10 -3.75 10.34
N THR A 269 21.90 -2.85 9.37
CA THR A 269 22.76 -2.79 8.18
C THR A 269 24.19 -2.39 8.53
N LYS A 270 24.40 -1.39 9.40
CA LYS A 270 25.75 -1.04 9.88
C LYS A 270 26.43 -2.15 10.68
N ARG A 271 25.67 -2.99 11.41
CA ARG A 271 26.22 -4.19 12.06
C ARG A 271 26.58 -5.27 11.06
N ALA A 272 25.73 -5.51 10.06
CA ALA A 272 25.99 -6.49 9.01
C ALA A 272 27.21 -6.11 8.16
N GLU A 273 27.36 -4.83 7.80
CA GLU A 273 28.55 -4.32 7.09
C GLU A 273 29.83 -4.44 7.93
N LYS A 274 29.77 -4.16 9.24
CA LYS A 274 30.93 -4.36 10.13
C LYS A 274 31.32 -5.84 10.27
N ILE A 275 30.34 -6.75 10.28
CA ILE A 275 30.60 -8.20 10.36
C ILE A 275 31.13 -8.71 9.02
N ALA A 276 30.57 -8.25 7.90
CA ALA A 276 31.05 -8.57 6.56
C ALA A 276 32.49 -8.08 6.34
N ALA A 277 32.82 -6.86 6.77
CA ALA A 277 34.19 -6.33 6.72
C ALA A 277 35.18 -7.12 7.58
N PHE A 278 34.72 -7.74 8.67
CA PHE A 278 35.56 -8.60 9.51
C PHE A 278 35.85 -9.97 8.86
N TYR A 279 34.90 -10.51 8.10
CA TYR A 279 35.04 -11.78 7.37
C TYR A 279 35.75 -11.66 6.03
N LEU A 280 35.89 -10.45 5.48
CA LEU A 280 36.52 -10.17 4.18
C LEU A 280 38.00 -9.75 4.29
N ILE A 281 38.65 -9.94 5.45
CA ILE A 281 40.12 -9.85 5.53
C ILE A 281 40.66 -11.11 4.85
N PRO A 282 41.27 -11.00 3.66
CA PRO A 282 41.92 -12.16 3.06
C PRO A 282 43.12 -12.50 3.93
N ILE A 283 43.19 -13.76 4.32
CA ILE A 283 44.42 -14.38 4.81
C ILE A 283 45.45 -14.20 3.69
N VAL A 284 46.34 -13.22 3.88
CA VAL A 284 47.61 -13.07 3.17
C VAL A 284 48.67 -13.77 4.01
#